data_AF-A0A1G3KKU1-F1
#
_entry.id   AF-A0A1G3KKU1-F1
#
_cell.length_a   1.000
_cell.length_b   1.000
_cell.length_c   1.000
_cell.angle_alpha   90.00
_cell.angle_beta   90.00
_cell.angle_gamma   90.00
#
_symmetry.space_group_name_H-M   'P 1'
#
loop_
_entity.id
_entity.type
_entity.pdbx_description
1 polymer ?
#
loop_
_entity_poly.entity_id
_entity_poly.type
_entity_poly.pdbx_seq_one_letter_code
_entity_poly.pdbx_strand_id
1 'polypeptide(L)'
;MKIGCSIDPTRRIEQVGEWMPEPLVLLATMPGNFNLEAAIHTTFDAEWSHGEWFVLSERILDFIDRVKRREPLPIETRAIATRRGQLIAEKKRLSRRISRLGVEIPDHLRAVMVGPDCKGRPYPNWAMEEIEALIAAARAPKGAVA
;
A
#
# COMPACT_ATOMS: atom_id res chain seq x y z
N MET A 1 -9.15 -10.16 11.94
CA MET A 1 -9.66 -9.76 10.60
C MET A 1 -8.64 -8.86 9.90
N LYS A 2 -8.46 -8.95 8.58
CA LYS A 2 -7.53 -8.07 7.82
C LYS A 2 -8.31 -7.20 6.83
N ILE A 3 -7.92 -5.94 6.69
CA ILE A 3 -8.48 -4.99 5.71
C ILE A 3 -7.35 -4.51 4.81
N GLY A 4 -7.51 -4.61 3.48
CA GLY A 4 -6.50 -4.14 2.53
C GLY A 4 -7.03 -3.82 1.14
N CYS A 5 -6.19 -3.17 0.32
CA CYS A 5 -6.50 -2.87 -1.08
C CYS A 5 -5.58 -3.66 -2.04
N SER A 6 -6.17 -4.34 -3.02
CA SER A 6 -5.46 -5.08 -4.07
C SER A 6 -6.19 -4.98 -5.41
N ILE A 7 -5.45 -5.04 -6.51
CA ILE A 7 -6.01 -5.22 -7.86
C ILE A 7 -6.38 -6.69 -8.14
N ASP A 8 -5.82 -7.60 -7.34
CA ASP A 8 -6.06 -9.04 -7.39
C ASP A 8 -6.19 -9.56 -5.94
N PRO A 9 -7.40 -9.47 -5.35
CA PRO A 9 -7.63 -9.88 -3.97
C PRO A 9 -7.40 -11.37 -3.76
N THR A 10 -7.75 -12.22 -4.72
CA THR A 10 -7.59 -13.68 -4.64
C THR A 10 -6.13 -14.05 -4.45
N ARG A 11 -5.26 -13.61 -5.36
CA ARG A 11 -3.81 -13.87 -5.24
C ARG A 11 -3.21 -13.27 -3.98
N ARG A 12 -3.72 -12.11 -3.53
CA ARG A 12 -3.25 -11.47 -2.31
C ARG A 12 -3.56 -12.31 -1.07
N ILE A 13 -4.71 -12.97 -1.03
CA ILE A 13 -5.09 -13.84 0.09
C ILE A 13 -4.21 -15.08 0.14
N GLU A 14 -3.91 -15.70 -1.00
CA GLU A 14 -2.97 -16.82 -1.10
C GLU A 14 -1.60 -16.44 -0.51
N GLN A 15 -1.03 -15.32 -0.95
CA GLN A 15 0.26 -14.81 -0.45
C GLN A 15 0.27 -14.53 1.04
N VAL A 16 -0.83 -14.00 1.59
CA VAL A 16 -0.93 -13.73 3.03
C VAL A 16 -1.13 -15.05 3.78
N GLY A 17 -1.89 -15.98 3.22
CA GLY A 17 -2.17 -17.30 3.78
C GLY A 17 -0.93 -18.19 3.94
N GLU A 18 0.09 -18.03 3.10
CA GLU A 18 1.39 -18.74 3.21
C GLU A 18 2.03 -18.61 4.60
N TRP A 19 1.77 -17.52 5.30
CA TRP A 19 2.36 -17.19 6.60
C TRP A 19 1.39 -17.40 7.77
N MET A 20 0.21 -17.97 7.51
CA MET A 20 -0.83 -18.17 8.52
C MET A 20 -0.95 -19.65 8.90
N PRO A 21 -1.15 -19.97 10.19
CA PRO A 21 -1.36 -21.34 10.63
C PRO A 21 -2.72 -21.91 10.17
N GLU A 22 -3.68 -21.03 9.87
CA GLU A 22 -5.06 -21.40 9.50
C GLU A 22 -5.43 -20.77 8.15
N PRO A 23 -6.30 -21.43 7.35
CA PRO A 23 -6.76 -20.90 6.07
C PRO A 23 -7.49 -19.56 6.21
N LEU A 24 -7.19 -18.62 5.31
CA LEU A 24 -7.88 -17.34 5.25
C LEU A 24 -9.10 -17.41 4.33
N VAL A 25 -10.19 -16.76 4.75
CA VAL A 25 -11.42 -16.66 3.97
C VAL A 25 -11.67 -15.20 3.57
N LEU A 26 -11.98 -14.98 2.29
CA LEU A 26 -12.42 -13.68 1.79
C LEU A 26 -13.86 -13.39 2.22
N LEU A 27 -14.05 -12.45 3.16
CA LEU A 27 -15.39 -12.13 3.66
C LEU A 27 -16.19 -11.23 2.71
N ALA A 28 -15.54 -10.24 2.10
CA ALA A 28 -16.16 -9.31 1.16
C ALA A 28 -15.10 -8.54 0.35
N THR A 29 -15.50 -8.00 -0.80
CA THR A 29 -14.70 -7.08 -1.61
C THR A 29 -15.56 -5.91 -2.07
N MET A 30 -14.96 -4.74 -2.20
CA MET A 30 -15.57 -3.59 -2.87
C MET A 30 -14.55 -2.83 -3.70
N PRO A 31 -14.99 -2.09 -4.74
CA PRO A 31 -14.14 -1.12 -5.41
C PRO A 31 -13.59 -0.11 -4.41
N GLY A 32 -12.31 0.16 -4.48
CA GLY A 32 -11.65 1.05 -3.54
C GLY A 32 -10.29 1.49 -4.04
N ASN A 33 -9.70 2.41 -3.30
CA ASN A 33 -8.35 2.88 -3.51
C ASN A 33 -7.65 3.02 -2.16
N PHE A 34 -6.36 3.35 -2.18
CA PHE A 34 -5.57 3.50 -0.96
C PHE A 34 -6.08 4.60 -0.02
N ASN A 35 -6.76 5.63 -0.54
CA ASN A 35 -7.36 6.66 0.31
C ASN A 35 -8.54 6.09 1.11
N LEU A 36 -9.39 5.30 0.46
CA LEU A 36 -10.50 4.62 1.11
C LEU A 36 -9.98 3.58 2.13
N GLU A 37 -8.96 2.79 1.78
CA GLU A 37 -8.33 1.84 2.71
C GLU A 37 -7.86 2.51 3.99
N ALA A 38 -7.12 3.63 3.89
CA ALA A 38 -6.64 4.29 5.10
C ALA A 38 -7.77 4.98 5.88
N ALA A 39 -8.81 5.48 5.20
CA ALA A 39 -9.99 6.00 5.87
C ALA A 39 -10.67 4.90 6.68
N ILE A 40 -10.83 3.69 6.12
CA ILE A 40 -11.35 2.52 6.83
C ILE A 40 -10.46 2.17 8.03
N HIS A 41 -9.13 2.12 7.84
CA HIS A 41 -8.21 1.85 8.95
C HIS A 41 -8.36 2.89 10.07
N THR A 42 -8.52 4.16 9.71
CA THR A 42 -8.75 5.25 10.68
C THR A 42 -10.10 5.09 11.39
N THR A 43 -11.17 4.71 10.68
CA THR A 43 -12.50 4.48 11.25
C THR A 43 -12.52 3.34 12.28
N PHE A 44 -11.66 2.34 12.10
CA PHE A 44 -11.54 1.16 12.96
C PHE A 44 -10.24 1.11 13.78
N ASP A 45 -9.63 2.26 14.06
CA ASP A 45 -8.37 2.34 14.82
C ASP A 45 -8.51 1.76 16.24
N ALA A 46 -9.69 1.88 16.85
CA ALA A 46 -10.00 1.30 18.16
C ALA A 46 -10.01 -0.25 18.13
N GLU A 47 -10.29 -0.85 16.98
CA GLU A 47 -10.27 -2.29 16.76
C GLU A 47 -8.92 -2.77 16.21
N TRP A 48 -7.96 -1.89 15.98
CA TRP A 48 -6.65 -2.25 15.45
C TRP A 48 -5.88 -3.11 16.44
N SER A 49 -5.31 -4.21 15.95
CA SER A 49 -4.51 -5.13 16.77
C SER A 49 -3.03 -5.01 16.44
N HIS A 50 -2.63 -5.39 15.22
CA HIS A 50 -1.24 -5.34 14.78
C HIS A 50 -1.14 -5.35 13.26
N GLY A 51 -0.17 -4.62 12.70
CA GLY A 51 0.03 -4.55 11.25
C GLY A 51 -1.22 -4.01 10.53
N GLU A 52 -1.89 -4.84 9.75
CA GLU A 52 -3.17 -4.52 9.08
C GLU A 52 -4.32 -5.41 9.61
N TRP A 53 -4.16 -5.94 10.83
CA TRP A 53 -5.12 -6.83 11.49
C TRP A 53 -5.92 -6.11 12.56
N PHE A 54 -7.19 -6.45 12.64
CA PHE A 54 -8.21 -5.89 13.52
C PHE A 54 -8.88 -7.00 14.34
N VAL A 55 -9.25 -6.67 15.57
CA VAL A 55 -10.11 -7.48 16.44
C VAL A 55 -11.52 -7.46 15.87
N LEU A 56 -12.21 -8.60 15.91
CA LEU A 56 -13.60 -8.67 15.44
C LEU A 56 -14.52 -7.95 16.44
N SER A 57 -15.35 -7.03 15.96
CA SER A 57 -16.32 -6.28 16.75
C SER A 57 -17.65 -6.19 16.01
N GLU A 58 -18.73 -5.83 16.71
CA GLU A 58 -20.04 -5.59 16.08
C GLU A 58 -19.97 -4.50 15.00
N ARG A 59 -19.16 -3.45 15.21
CA ARG A 59 -18.95 -2.37 14.24
C ARG A 59 -18.34 -2.89 12.95
N ILE A 60 -17.35 -3.78 13.06
CA ILE A 60 -16.69 -4.39 11.91
C ILE A 60 -17.63 -5.38 11.20
N LEU A 61 -18.44 -6.13 11.94
CA LEU A 61 -19.42 -7.04 11.37
C LEU A 61 -20.51 -6.29 10.58
N ASP A 62 -21.08 -5.22 11.15
CA ASP A 62 -22.04 -4.34 10.45
C ASP A 62 -21.41 -3.75 9.17
N PHE A 63 -20.16 -3.31 9.25
CA PHE A 63 -19.42 -2.83 8.08
C PHE A 63 -19.29 -3.89 6.99
N ILE A 64 -18.90 -5.12 7.33
CA ILE A 64 -18.81 -6.22 6.36
C ILE A 64 -20.17 -6.47 5.70
N ASP A 65 -21.25 -6.48 6.48
CA ASP A 65 -22.59 -6.73 5.97
C ASP A 65 -23.05 -5.63 5.02
N ARG A 66 -22.77 -4.36 5.32
CA ARG A 66 -23.01 -3.23 4.41
C ARG A 66 -22.24 -3.39 3.11
N VAL A 67 -20.95 -3.78 3.18
CA VAL A 67 -20.14 -4.04 1.98
C VAL A 67 -20.76 -5.16 1.13
N LYS A 68 -21.19 -6.27 1.75
CA LYS A 68 -21.85 -7.38 1.05
C LYS A 68 -23.14 -6.95 0.35
N ARG A 69 -23.93 -6.09 1.00
CA ARG A 69 -25.18 -5.53 0.47
C ARG A 69 -24.96 -4.37 -0.52
N ARG A 70 -23.70 -3.94 -0.71
CA ARG A 70 -23.31 -2.79 -1.55
C ARG A 70 -23.98 -1.49 -1.10
N GLU A 71 -24.19 -1.35 0.20
CA GLU A 71 -24.74 -0.14 0.80
C GLU A 71 -23.68 0.97 0.91
N PRO A 72 -24.09 2.25 0.94
CA PRO A 72 -23.19 3.34 1.27
C PRO A 72 -22.51 3.12 2.63
N LEU A 73 -21.21 3.31 2.64
CA LEU A 73 -20.41 3.19 3.86
C LEU A 73 -20.36 4.53 4.60
N PRO A 74 -20.54 4.55 5.92
CA PRO A 74 -20.43 5.77 6.72
C PRO A 74 -18.94 6.12 6.96
N ILE A 75 -18.16 6.21 5.88
CA ILE A 75 -16.71 6.47 5.94
C ILE A 75 -16.43 7.75 5.17
N GLU A 76 -15.98 8.77 5.90
CA GLU A 76 -15.47 9.98 5.28
C GLU A 76 -14.09 9.71 4.67
N THR A 77 -14.03 9.61 3.34
CA THR A 77 -12.75 9.64 2.64
C THR A 77 -12.23 11.07 2.65
N ARG A 78 -11.29 11.37 3.53
CA ARG A 78 -10.47 12.57 3.41
C ARG A 78 -9.28 12.27 2.51
N ALA A 79 -8.88 13.24 1.68
CA ALA A 79 -7.59 13.14 1.02
C ALA A 79 -6.52 13.00 2.11
N ILE A 80 -5.76 11.90 2.08
CA ILE A 80 -4.68 11.69 3.03
C ILE A 80 -3.55 12.65 2.63
N ALA A 81 -3.64 13.90 3.08
CA ALA A 81 -2.53 14.85 3.04
C ALA A 81 -1.61 14.67 4.27
N THR A 82 -1.49 13.45 4.80
CA THR A 82 -0.45 13.18 5.80
C THR A 82 0.87 13.01 5.07
N ARG A 83 1.93 13.65 5.58
CA ARG A 83 3.30 13.55 5.02
C ARG A 83 3.73 12.09 4.85
N ARG A 84 3.30 11.20 5.77
CA ARG A 84 3.50 9.75 5.68
C ARG A 84 2.74 9.11 4.51
N GLY A 85 1.47 9.47 4.30
CA GLY A 85 0.68 8.98 3.17
C GLY A 85 1.27 9.39 1.82
N GLN A 86 1.79 10.62 1.72
CA GLN A 86 2.49 11.12 0.53
C GLN A 86 3.74 10.29 0.22
N LEU A 87 4.60 10.06 1.22
CA LEU A 87 5.82 9.26 1.08
C LEU A 87 5.54 7.79 0.69
N ILE A 88 4.49 7.18 1.25
CA ILE A 88 4.09 5.81 0.89
C ILE A 88 3.57 5.76 -0.56
N ALA A 89 2.73 6.72 -0.96
CA ALA A 89 2.21 6.80 -2.32
C ALA A 89 3.34 7.02 -3.34
N GLU A 90 4.31 7.86 -3.01
CA GLU A 90 5.50 8.13 -3.81
C GLU A 90 6.40 6.89 -3.95
N LYS A 91 6.67 6.17 -2.85
CA LYS A 91 7.38 4.87 -2.89
C LYS A 91 6.69 3.89 -3.83
N LYS A 92 5.38 3.70 -3.67
CA LYS A 92 4.60 2.78 -4.53
C LYS A 92 4.60 3.24 -5.99
N ARG A 93 4.65 4.55 -6.27
CA ARG A 93 4.77 5.11 -7.63
C ARG A 93 6.15 4.79 -8.23
N LEU A 94 7.23 5.01 -7.49
CA LEU A 94 8.60 4.76 -7.95
C LEU A 94 8.84 3.26 -8.18
N SER A 95 8.44 2.41 -7.23
CA SER A 95 8.54 0.95 -7.39
C SER A 95 7.83 0.45 -8.65
N ARG A 96 6.63 0.96 -8.94
CA ARG A 96 5.90 0.66 -10.19
C ARG A 96 6.65 1.12 -11.45
N ARG A 97 7.27 2.31 -11.42
CA ARG A 97 8.06 2.84 -12.55
C ARG A 97 9.29 1.99 -12.82
N ILE A 98 10.03 1.62 -11.77
CA ILE A 98 11.24 0.79 -11.86
C ILE A 98 10.88 -0.59 -12.43
N SER A 99 9.86 -1.24 -11.86
CA SER A 99 9.39 -2.55 -12.36
C SER A 99 8.98 -2.50 -13.82
N ARG A 100 8.30 -1.43 -14.26
CA ARG A 100 7.91 -1.23 -15.66
C ARG A 100 9.11 -1.01 -16.59
N LEU A 101 10.14 -0.32 -16.13
CA LEU A 101 11.31 0.02 -16.93
C LEU A 101 12.41 -1.05 -16.88
N GLY A 102 12.24 -2.10 -16.07
CA GLY A 102 13.27 -3.14 -15.89
C GLY A 102 14.58 -2.60 -15.31
N VAL A 103 14.52 -1.51 -14.55
CA VAL A 103 15.71 -0.85 -13.99
C VAL A 103 16.19 -1.65 -12.78
N GLU A 104 17.42 -2.12 -12.81
CA GLU A 104 18.05 -2.66 -11.62
C GLU A 104 18.36 -1.54 -10.62
N ILE A 105 17.92 -1.73 -9.38
CA ILE A 105 18.20 -0.79 -8.30
C ILE A 105 19.48 -1.24 -7.58
N PRO A 106 20.51 -0.39 -7.50
CA PRO A 106 21.69 -0.62 -6.68
C PRO A 106 21.36 -0.96 -5.22
N ASP A 107 22.18 -1.80 -4.58
CA ASP A 107 21.90 -2.33 -3.24
C ASP A 107 21.85 -1.25 -2.15
N HIS A 108 22.63 -0.17 -2.27
CA HIS A 108 22.60 0.94 -1.32
C HIS A 108 21.28 1.70 -1.36
N LEU A 109 20.66 1.81 -2.54
CA LEU A 109 19.31 2.38 -2.69
C LEU A 109 18.24 1.38 -2.25
N ARG A 110 18.44 0.09 -2.52
CA ARG A 110 17.54 -0.98 -2.08
C ARG A 110 17.41 -1.02 -0.55
N ALA A 111 18.53 -0.85 0.16
CA ALA A 111 18.59 -0.78 1.62
C ALA A 111 17.82 0.43 2.19
N VAL A 112 17.85 1.57 1.50
CA VAL A 112 17.08 2.77 1.87
C VAL A 112 15.59 2.59 1.51
N MET A 113 15.26 1.84 0.46
CA MET A 113 13.89 1.53 0.04
C MET A 113 13.17 0.50 0.91
N VAL A 114 13.82 -0.10 1.92
CA VAL A 114 13.19 -1.08 2.85
C VAL A 114 12.08 -0.45 3.69
N GLY A 115 11.99 0.88 3.75
CA GLY A 115 10.83 1.60 4.29
C GLY A 115 11.25 2.66 5.31
N PRO A 116 10.35 3.61 5.64
CA PRO A 116 10.45 4.22 6.94
C PRO A 116 10.47 3.08 7.96
N ASP A 117 11.33 3.15 8.96
CA ASP A 117 11.16 2.33 10.14
C ASP A 117 9.73 2.50 10.69
N CYS A 118 9.33 1.67 11.65
CA CYS A 118 8.05 1.81 12.35
C CYS A 118 7.81 3.24 12.92
N LYS A 119 8.84 4.10 12.93
CA LYS A 119 8.83 5.51 13.35
C LYS A 119 8.56 6.53 12.24
N GLY A 120 8.34 6.12 10.99
CA GLY A 120 7.90 7.04 9.94
C GLY A 120 8.96 8.02 9.44
N ARG A 121 10.26 7.72 9.60
CA ARG A 121 11.32 8.63 9.13
C ARG A 121 11.30 8.76 7.60
N PRO A 122 11.31 10.00 7.05
CA PRO A 122 11.36 10.20 5.61
C PRO A 122 12.63 9.59 5.02
N TYR A 123 12.57 9.15 3.76
CA TYR A 123 13.77 8.78 3.04
C TYR A 123 14.71 9.99 2.95
N PRO A 124 16.03 9.81 3.02
CA PRO A 124 16.96 10.88 2.76
C PRO A 124 16.73 11.46 1.36
N ASN A 125 16.70 12.79 1.23
CA ASN A 125 16.46 13.45 -0.06
C ASN A 125 17.42 12.95 -1.16
N TRP A 126 18.68 12.67 -0.81
CA TRP A 126 19.69 12.17 -1.74
C TRP A 126 19.27 10.84 -2.42
N ALA A 127 18.60 9.94 -1.70
CA ALA A 127 18.20 8.64 -2.23
C ALA A 127 17.04 8.77 -3.23
N MET A 128 16.13 9.73 -2.99
CA MET A 128 15.00 9.99 -3.89
C MET A 128 15.47 10.64 -5.20
N GLU A 129 16.42 11.57 -5.11
CA GLU A 129 17.05 12.21 -6.26
C GLU A 129 17.78 11.19 -7.16
N GLU A 130 18.51 10.25 -6.55
CA GLU A 130 19.25 9.21 -7.28
C GLU A 130 18.30 8.21 -7.99
N ILE A 131 17.17 7.86 -7.35
CA ILE A 131 16.14 7.01 -7.97
C ILE A 131 15.47 7.71 -9.16
N GLU A 132 15.12 8.99 -9.03
CA GLU A 132 14.54 9.73 -10.17
C GLU A 132 15.57 9.88 -11.30
N ALA A 133 16.86 10.06 -10.99
CA ALA A 133 17.92 10.07 -12.00
C ALA A 133 18.06 8.74 -12.74
N LEU A 134 18.00 7.60 -12.03
CA LEU A 134 18.01 6.26 -12.63
C LEU A 134 16.80 6.06 -13.56
N ILE A 135 15.61 6.48 -13.12
CA ILE A 135 14.39 6.39 -13.93
C ILE A 135 14.48 7.31 -15.16
N ALA A 136 15.08 8.51 -15.03
CA ALA A 136 15.28 9.42 -16.15
C ALA A 136 16.28 8.86 -17.16
N ALA A 137 17.39 8.29 -16.71
CA ALA A 137 18.39 7.62 -17.56
C ALA A 137 17.79 6.43 -18.32
N ALA A 138 16.94 5.63 -17.67
CA ALA A 138 16.25 4.51 -18.32
C ALA A 138 15.20 4.93 -19.36
N ARG A 139 14.75 6.19 -19.32
CA ARG A 139 13.84 6.78 -20.31
C ARG A 139 14.56 7.50 -21.44
N ALA A 140 15.84 7.84 -21.27
CA ALA A 140 16.60 8.50 -22.31
C ALA A 140 16.72 7.56 -23.53
N PRO A 141 16.48 8.05 -24.75
CA PRO A 141 16.67 7.24 -25.94
C PRO A 141 18.14 6.77 -25.99
N LYS A 142 18.34 5.45 -26.11
CA LYS A 142 19.66 4.86 -26.37
C LYS A 142 20.09 5.28 -27.78
N GLY A 143 20.67 6.47 -27.91
CA GLY A 143 21.15 6.97 -29.20
C GLY A 143 21.00 8.48 -29.36
N ALA A 144 21.87 9.24 -28.69
CA ALA A 144 22.31 10.53 -29.18
C ALA A 144 23.83 10.60 -28.96
N VAL A 145 24.55 9.73 -29.68
CA VAL A 145 25.96 9.94 -29.99
C VAL A 145 25.98 10.38 -31.45
N ALA A 146 26.25 11.66 -31.67
CA ALA A 146 26.77 12.21 -32.91
C ALA A 146 27.86 13.21 -32.52
#